data_AF-A0AAJ0XAI2-F1
#
_entry.id   AF-A0AAJ0XAI2-F1
#
_cell.length_a   1.000
_cell.length_b   1.000
_cell.length_c   1.000
_cell.angle_alpha   90.00
_cell.angle_beta   90.00
_cell.angle_gamma   90.00
#
_symmetry.space_group_name_H-M   'P 1'
#
loop_
_entity.id
_entity.type
_entity.pdbx_description
1 polymer ?
#
loop_
_entity_poly.entity_id
_entity_poly.type
_entity_poly.pdbx_seq_one_letter_code
_entity_poly.pdbx_strand_id
1 'polypeptide(L)'
;MNKNVKLGIVIVLVVVVGFLYLRWGPKSWEVQITGATGDGRDVQYRIETVEAGTSDTLIFKNSDAGFAPPYFKFDSARLQSIARRVGQECPNESVQINGYGLRIPWLSMFPNATSIDAPERCRMAPTESARLHQSADVMTARGIS
;
A
#
# COMPACT_ATOMS: atom_id res chain seq x y z
N MET A 1 22.57 21.79 35.26
CA MET A 1 21.29 21.04 35.20
C MET A 1 21.40 19.80 36.07
N ASN A 2 20.56 19.70 37.11
CA ASN A 2 20.63 18.65 38.14
C ASN A 2 20.35 17.26 37.53
N LYS A 3 21.05 16.21 38.00
CA LYS A 3 20.89 14.82 37.50
C LYS A 3 19.43 14.36 37.50
N ASN A 4 18.66 14.73 38.53
CA ASN A 4 17.24 14.37 38.66
C ASN A 4 16.36 15.08 37.63
N VAL A 5 16.71 16.32 37.25
CA VAL A 5 16.02 17.08 36.18
C VAL A 5 16.34 16.48 34.80
N LYS A 6 17.61 16.08 34.57
CA LYS A 6 17.99 15.37 33.34
C LYS A 6 17.22 14.05 33.19
N LEU A 7 17.11 13.27 34.27
CA LEU A 7 16.36 12.01 34.28
C LEU A 7 14.88 12.22 33.98
N GLY A 8 14.25 13.24 34.59
CA GLY A 8 12.85 13.60 34.33
C GLY A 8 12.60 13.97 32.87
N ILE A 9 13.48 14.78 32.26
CA ILE A 9 13.37 15.16 30.84
C ILE A 9 13.50 13.94 29.92
N VAL A 10 14.42 13.02 30.22
CA VAL A 10 14.59 11.79 29.42
C VAL A 10 13.35 10.91 29.48
N ILE A 11 12.75 10.74 30.66
CA ILE A 11 11.50 9.96 30.81
C ILE A 11 10.37 10.59 29.99
N VAL A 12 10.19 11.91 30.08
CA VAL A 12 9.18 12.62 29.30
C VAL A 12 9.41 12.46 27.80
N LEU A 13 10.65 12.59 27.32
CA LEU A 13 10.98 12.37 25.91
C LEU A 13 10.66 10.94 25.46
N VAL A 14 10.99 9.92 26.25
CA VAL A 14 10.67 8.52 25.93
C VAL A 14 9.17 8.28 25.87
N VAL A 15 8.41 8.85 26.80
CA VAL A 15 6.93 8.74 26.81
C VAL A 15 6.33 9.44 25.58
N VAL A 16 6.82 10.63 25.23
CA VAL A 16 6.36 11.37 24.05
C VAL A 16 6.68 10.60 22.77
N VAL A 17 7.92 10.07 22.63
CA VAL A 17 8.30 9.26 21.46
C VAL A 17 7.47 7.97 21.38
N GLY A 18 7.26 7.29 22.51
CA GLY A 18 6.40 6.09 22.57
C GLY A 18 4.95 6.40 22.19
N PHE A 19 4.40 7.53 22.65
CA PHE A 19 3.07 7.98 22.28
C PHE A 19 2.96 8.30 20.78
N LEU A 20 3.95 9.01 20.21
CA LEU A 20 4.00 9.30 18.77
C LEU A 20 4.10 8.01 17.94
N TYR A 21 4.88 7.03 18.40
CA TYR A 21 4.98 5.72 17.74
C TYR A 21 3.67 4.95 17.80
N LEU A 22 2.95 4.95 18.94
CA LEU A 22 1.63 4.32 19.01
C LEU A 22 0.59 5.05 18.14
N ARG A 23 0.68 6.38 18.05
CA ARG A 23 -0.30 7.20 17.34
C ARG A 23 -0.12 7.16 15.81
N TRP A 24 1.12 7.12 15.34
CA TRP A 24 1.50 7.28 13.93
C TRP A 24 2.49 6.21 13.42
N GLY A 25 2.77 5.19 14.22
CA GLY A 25 3.64 4.10 13.83
C GLY A 25 3.14 3.30 12.62
N PRO A 26 3.96 2.36 12.15
CA PRO A 26 3.62 1.49 11.03
C PRO A 26 2.38 0.66 11.39
N LYS A 27 1.47 0.57 10.43
CA LYS A 27 0.26 -0.25 10.53
C LYS A 27 0.21 -1.19 9.33
N SER A 28 -0.34 -2.37 9.57
CA SER A 28 -0.65 -3.37 8.56
C SER A 28 -2.17 -3.47 8.43
N TRP A 29 -2.66 -3.42 7.20
CA TRP A 29 -4.08 -3.61 6.89
C TRP A 29 -4.24 -4.80 5.96
N GLU A 30 -5.17 -5.69 6.28
CA GLU A 30 -5.55 -6.79 5.40
C GLU A 30 -6.67 -6.33 4.47
N VAL A 31 -6.36 -6.22 3.18
CA VAL A 31 -7.27 -5.60 2.21
C VAL A 31 -7.20 -6.30 0.86
N GLN A 32 -8.29 -6.24 0.10
CA GLN A 32 -8.35 -6.70 -1.28
C GLN A 32 -8.12 -5.51 -2.21
N ILE A 33 -7.22 -5.63 -3.19
CA ILE A 33 -6.92 -4.55 -4.13
C ILE A 33 -7.92 -4.59 -5.28
N THR A 34 -8.75 -3.54 -5.39
CA THR A 34 -9.76 -3.42 -6.45
C THR A 34 -9.25 -2.61 -7.63
N GLY A 35 -8.28 -1.73 -7.42
CA GLY A 35 -7.73 -0.90 -8.48
C GLY A 35 -6.52 -0.09 -8.05
N ALA A 36 -5.70 0.30 -9.04
CA ALA A 36 -4.57 1.19 -8.85
C ALA A 36 -4.47 2.20 -10.00
N THR A 37 -4.49 3.49 -9.66
CA THR A 37 -4.46 4.61 -10.63
C THR A 37 -3.34 5.57 -10.27
N GLY A 38 -2.64 6.11 -11.27
CA GLY A 38 -1.62 7.15 -11.11
C GLY A 38 -1.44 7.87 -12.44
N ASP A 39 -1.44 9.21 -12.42
CA ASP A 39 -1.39 10.01 -13.65
C ASP A 39 0.04 10.34 -14.11
N GLY A 40 1.04 10.01 -13.28
CA GLY A 40 2.47 10.20 -13.57
C GLY A 40 2.94 11.66 -13.64
N ARG A 41 2.02 12.64 -13.57
CA ARG A 41 2.28 14.09 -13.59
C ARG A 41 2.24 14.68 -12.20
N ASP A 42 1.24 14.31 -11.42
CA ASP A 42 1.19 14.50 -9.98
C ASP A 42 1.49 13.16 -9.35
N VAL A 43 2.49 13.13 -8.48
CA VAL A 43 3.15 11.90 -8.03
C VAL A 43 2.30 11.06 -7.05
N GLN A 44 0.98 11.14 -7.18
CA GLN A 44 -0.03 10.54 -6.35
C GLN A 44 -0.50 9.20 -6.92
N TYR A 45 -0.01 8.12 -6.34
CA TYR A 45 -0.45 6.77 -6.65
C TYR A 45 -1.59 6.39 -5.71
N ARG A 46 -2.77 6.15 -6.29
CA ARG A 46 -3.99 5.77 -5.56
C ARG A 46 -4.17 4.27 -5.62
N ILE A 47 -4.17 3.60 -4.46
CA ILE A 47 -4.52 2.18 -4.34
C ILE A 47 -5.89 2.12 -3.67
N GLU A 48 -6.87 1.60 -4.40
CA GLU A 48 -8.22 1.38 -3.91
C GLU A 48 -8.31 -0.05 -3.37
N THR A 49 -8.74 -0.16 -2.13
CA THR A 49 -8.83 -1.44 -1.45
C THR A 49 -10.11 -1.55 -0.64
N VAL A 50 -10.55 -2.77 -0.42
CA VAL A 50 -11.67 -3.09 0.46
C VAL A 50 -11.13 -3.93 1.61
N GLU A 51 -11.47 -3.57 2.84
CA GLU A 51 -11.04 -4.33 4.02
C GLU A 51 -11.59 -5.76 3.97
N ALA A 52 -10.72 -6.75 4.22
CA ALA A 52 -11.10 -8.15 4.11
C ALA A 52 -12.21 -8.49 5.14
N GLY A 53 -13.36 -8.97 4.64
CA GLY A 53 -14.51 -9.30 5.48
C GLY A 53 -15.47 -8.13 5.78
N THR A 54 -15.17 -6.92 5.32
CA THR A 54 -16.03 -5.73 5.46
C THR A 54 -16.30 -5.11 4.08
N SER A 55 -17.24 -4.16 3.99
CA SER A 55 -17.45 -3.32 2.80
C SER A 55 -16.67 -1.99 2.84
N ASP A 56 -15.79 -1.82 3.82
CA ASP A 56 -15.11 -0.55 4.07
C ASP A 56 -13.98 -0.34 3.07
N THR A 57 -14.07 0.78 2.34
CA THR A 57 -13.08 1.11 1.31
C THR A 57 -11.93 1.90 1.92
N LEU A 58 -10.72 1.33 1.88
CA LEU A 58 -9.49 1.99 2.27
C LEU A 58 -8.72 2.46 1.04
N ILE A 59 -8.43 3.76 0.99
CA ILE A 59 -7.71 4.39 -0.11
C ILE A 59 -6.34 4.82 0.38
N PHE A 60 -5.29 4.27 -0.21
CA PHE A 60 -3.92 4.71 0.00
C PHE A 60 -3.55 5.71 -1.09
N LYS A 61 -2.88 6.81 -0.71
CA LYS A 61 -2.29 7.75 -1.67
C LYS A 61 -0.83 7.97 -1.30
N ASN A 62 0.06 7.41 -2.11
CA ASN A 62 1.49 7.72 -2.02
C ASN A 62 1.80 8.94 -2.87
N SER A 63 2.49 9.92 -2.31
CA SER A 63 3.06 11.03 -3.08
C SER A 63 4.59 10.92 -3.10
N ASP A 64 5.25 10.81 -4.26
CA ASP A 64 6.71 11.03 -4.27
C ASP A 64 6.99 12.54 -4.18
N ALA A 65 7.92 12.91 -3.31
CA ALA A 65 8.27 14.30 -3.08
C ALA A 65 8.98 14.88 -4.32
N GLY A 66 8.27 15.67 -5.11
CA GLY A 66 8.79 16.36 -6.30
C GLY A 66 9.78 17.50 -6.01
N PHE A 67 10.16 17.73 -4.74
CA PHE A 67 11.04 18.82 -4.34
C PHE A 67 12.21 18.31 -3.48
N ALA A 68 13.19 17.68 -4.15
CA ALA A 68 14.62 17.44 -3.79
C ALA A 68 14.95 16.86 -2.39
N PRO A 69 15.68 15.72 -2.30
CA PRO A 69 16.92 15.42 -3.03
C PRO A 69 16.74 14.30 -4.09
N PRO A 70 17.68 14.14 -5.04
CA PRO A 70 17.57 13.24 -6.20
C PRO A 70 17.54 11.73 -5.88
N TYR A 71 17.45 11.36 -4.61
CA TYR A 71 17.56 9.99 -4.11
C TYR A 71 16.32 9.47 -3.35
N PHE A 72 15.37 10.33 -2.97
CA PHE A 72 14.11 9.90 -2.36
C PHE A 72 13.02 9.68 -3.40
N LYS A 73 13.32 8.91 -4.45
CA LYS A 73 12.26 8.27 -5.22
C LYS A 73 11.73 7.15 -4.33
N PHE A 74 10.68 7.44 -3.58
CA PHE A 74 9.94 6.37 -2.92
C PHE A 74 9.47 5.44 -4.03
N ASP A 75 9.52 4.13 -3.80
CA ASP A 75 9.19 3.08 -4.78
C ASP A 75 7.68 3.08 -5.15
N SER A 76 7.00 4.23 -5.17
CA SER A 76 5.56 4.35 -5.37
C SER A 76 5.13 3.88 -6.76
N ALA A 77 5.94 4.14 -7.78
CA ALA A 77 5.74 3.56 -9.12
C ALA A 77 5.78 2.02 -9.10
N ARG A 78 6.72 1.44 -8.33
CA ARG A 78 6.83 0.00 -8.15
C ARG A 78 5.64 -0.55 -7.38
N LEU A 79 5.24 0.09 -6.28
CA LEU A 79 4.06 -0.30 -5.49
C LEU A 79 2.77 -0.24 -6.31
N GLN A 80 2.59 0.80 -7.13
CA GLN A 80 1.45 0.89 -8.05
C GLN A 80 1.46 -0.28 -9.05
N SER A 81 2.61 -0.61 -9.62
CA SER A 81 2.73 -1.71 -10.58
C SER A 81 2.36 -3.06 -9.95
N ILE A 82 2.77 -3.28 -8.69
CA ILE A 82 2.44 -4.48 -7.90
C ILE A 82 0.95 -4.49 -7.58
N ALA A 83 0.38 -3.38 -7.10
CA ALA A 83 -1.04 -3.26 -6.79
C ALA A 83 -1.91 -3.58 -8.01
N ARG A 84 -1.56 -3.01 -9.17
CA ARG A 84 -2.29 -3.25 -10.42
C ARG A 84 -2.23 -4.71 -10.85
N ARG A 85 -1.06 -5.35 -10.71
CA ARG A 85 -0.90 -6.78 -11.01
C ARG A 85 -1.73 -7.65 -10.08
N VAL A 86 -1.63 -7.43 -8.77
CA VAL A 86 -2.38 -8.18 -7.76
C VAL A 86 -3.89 -8.06 -8.02
N GLY A 87 -4.40 -6.86 -8.29
CA GLY A 87 -5.82 -6.66 -8.60
C GLY A 87 -6.28 -7.33 -9.91
N GLN A 88 -5.37 -7.58 -10.87
CA GLN A 88 -5.68 -8.27 -12.12
C GLN A 88 -5.61 -9.79 -12.01
N GLU A 89 -4.52 -10.30 -11.42
CA GLU A 89 -4.23 -11.74 -11.36
C GLU A 89 -4.94 -12.44 -10.18
N CYS A 90 -5.20 -11.70 -9.10
CA CYS A 90 -5.75 -12.23 -7.85
C CYS A 90 -6.82 -11.30 -7.25
N PRO A 91 -7.92 -10.99 -7.96
CA PRO A 91 -8.93 -10.02 -7.51
C PRO A 91 -9.65 -10.41 -6.21
N ASN A 92 -9.72 -11.70 -5.90
CA ASN A 92 -10.40 -12.22 -4.70
C ASN A 92 -9.46 -12.46 -3.51
N GLU A 93 -8.16 -12.21 -3.67
CA GLU A 93 -7.17 -12.52 -2.66
C GLU A 93 -6.99 -11.34 -1.70
N SER A 94 -7.02 -11.60 -0.38
CA SER A 94 -6.60 -10.60 0.59
C SER A 94 -5.09 -10.46 0.60
N VAL A 95 -4.62 -9.21 0.63
CA VAL A 95 -3.20 -8.87 0.70
C VAL A 95 -2.95 -7.94 1.86
N GLN A 96 -1.78 -8.06 2.46
CA GLN A 96 -1.38 -7.21 3.57
C GLN A 96 -0.72 -5.96 3.01
N ILE A 97 -1.29 -4.79 3.28
CA ILE A 97 -0.65 -3.52 2.95
C ILE A 97 -0.07 -2.94 4.22
N ASN A 98 1.24 -2.73 4.23
CA ASN A 98 1.92 -2.02 5.29
C ASN A 98 2.05 -0.56 4.90
N GLY A 99 1.86 0.33 5.87
CA GLY A 99 1.93 1.75 5.63
C GLY A 99 1.92 2.57 6.90
N TYR A 100 1.91 3.88 6.72
CA TYR A 100 1.84 4.83 7.82
C TYR A 100 0.87 5.97 7.50
N GLY A 101 0.42 6.63 8.56
CA GLY A 101 -0.52 7.73 8.47
C GLY A 101 -1.95 7.33 8.83
N LEU A 102 -2.81 8.34 8.84
CA LEU A 102 -4.21 8.23 9.20
C LEU A 102 -5.04 8.80 8.07
N ARG A 103 -6.19 8.19 7.84
CA ARG A 103 -7.23 8.80 7.04
C ARG A 103 -7.84 9.95 7.84
N ILE A 104 -7.58 11.18 7.40
CA ILE A 104 -8.21 12.39 7.96
C ILE A 104 -8.97 13.06 6.80
N PRO A 105 -10.27 12.77 6.64
CA PRO A 105 -11.04 13.24 5.49
C PRO A 105 -11.04 14.76 5.32
N TRP A 106 -11.07 15.51 6.43
CA TRP A 106 -11.12 16.98 6.40
C TRP A 106 -9.81 17.62 5.93
N LEU A 107 -8.65 17.00 6.19
CA LEU A 107 -7.34 17.46 5.71
C LEU A 107 -6.98 16.92 4.32
N SER A 108 -7.88 16.17 3.68
CA SER A 108 -7.56 15.38 2.48
C SER A 108 -6.29 14.52 2.66
N MET A 109 -6.01 14.07 3.88
CA MET A 109 -4.88 13.22 4.20
C MET A 109 -5.28 11.75 4.10
N PHE A 110 -4.53 11.02 3.30
CA PHE A 110 -4.67 9.59 3.08
C PHE A 110 -3.43 8.88 3.63
N PRO A 111 -3.57 7.63 4.11
CA PRO A 111 -2.42 6.83 4.51
C PRO A 111 -1.51 6.57 3.30
N ASN A 112 -0.21 6.48 3.56
CA ASN A 112 0.81 6.07 2.58
C ASN A 112 1.09 4.59 2.76
N ALA A 113 1.13 3.83 1.67
CA ALA A 113 1.59 2.44 1.64
C ALA A 113 3.11 2.38 1.47
N THR A 114 3.79 1.58 2.27
CA THR A 114 5.24 1.37 2.19
C THR A 114 5.58 0.02 1.56
N SER A 115 4.77 -1.00 1.85
CA SER A 115 4.86 -2.28 1.17
C SER A 115 3.48 -2.86 0.97
N ILE A 116 3.35 -3.63 -0.09
CA ILE A 116 2.28 -4.60 -0.24
C ILE A 116 2.95 -5.93 0.09
N ASP A 117 2.21 -6.88 0.65
CA ASP A 117 2.55 -8.27 0.93
C ASP A 117 1.40 -9.14 0.41
N ALA A 118 1.64 -9.73 -0.76
CA ALA A 118 0.69 -10.54 -1.52
C ALA A 118 1.34 -11.89 -1.79
N PRO A 119 0.56 -12.95 -2.00
CA PRO A 119 1.13 -14.25 -2.31
C PRO A 119 1.98 -14.20 -3.58
N GLU A 120 3.06 -14.99 -3.59
CA GLU A 120 4.07 -14.93 -4.65
C GLU A 120 3.46 -15.12 -6.05
N ARG A 121 2.47 -16.03 -6.18
CA ARG A 121 1.73 -16.27 -7.44
C ARG A 121 1.07 -15.00 -8.02
N CYS A 122 0.67 -14.05 -7.17
CA CYS A 122 0.04 -12.80 -7.58
C CYS A 122 1.05 -11.71 -7.93
N ARG A 123 2.34 -11.92 -7.60
CA ARG A 123 3.46 -11.00 -7.84
C ARG A 123 4.31 -11.40 -9.03
N MET A 124 4.45 -12.70 -9.25
CA MET A 124 5.20 -13.23 -10.37
C MET A 124 4.61 -12.76 -11.71
N ALA A 125 5.47 -12.56 -12.70
CA ALA A 125 4.99 -12.37 -14.06
C ALA A 125 4.31 -13.67 -14.55
N PRO A 126 3.15 -13.58 -15.24
CA PRO A 126 2.50 -14.75 -15.80
C PRO A 126 3.46 -15.41 -16.79
N THR A 127 3.85 -16.64 -16.46
CA THR A 127 4.65 -17.49 -17.34
C THR A 127 3.84 -17.80 -18.60
N GLU A 128 4.50 -17.91 -19.74
CA GLU A 128 3.85 -18.05 -21.05
C GLU A 128 2.87 -19.25 -21.11
N SER A 129 3.19 -20.34 -20.41
CA SER A 129 2.33 -21.50 -20.24
C SER A 129 1.01 -21.19 -19.51
N ALA A 130 1.03 -20.41 -18.43
CA ALA A 130 -0.17 -20.02 -17.70
C ALA A 130 -1.08 -19.12 -18.55
N ARG A 131 -0.48 -18.23 -19.36
CA ARG A 131 -1.21 -17.33 -20.26
C ARG A 131 -1.93 -18.08 -21.37
N LEU A 132 -1.30 -19.11 -21.93
CA LEU A 132 -1.89 -19.97 -22.97
C LEU A 132 -3.09 -20.77 -22.46
N HIS A 133 -2.99 -21.34 -21.26
CA HIS A 133 -4.13 -22.04 -20.64
C HIS A 133 -5.29 -21.10 -20.33
N GLN A 134 -5.03 -19.90 -19.78
CA GLN A 134 -6.08 -18.90 -19.54
C GLN A 134 -6.78 -18.48 -20.84
N SER A 135 -6.02 -18.29 -21.94
CA SER A 135 -6.60 -17.95 -23.24
C SER A 135 -7.42 -19.09 -23.85
N ALA A 136 -6.99 -20.34 -23.66
CA ALA A 136 -7.72 -21.51 -24.13
C ALA A 136 -9.04 -21.69 -23.35
N ASP A 137 -9.05 -21.49 -22.04
CA ASP A 137 -10.28 -21.50 -21.23
C ASP A 137 -11.23 -20.38 -21.61
N VAL A 138 -10.72 -19.17 -21.86
CA VAL A 138 -11.53 -18.03 -22.31
C VAL A 138 -12.09 -18.25 -23.73
N MET A 139 -11.34 -18.86 -24.65
CA MET A 139 -11.82 -19.23 -25.99
C MET A 139 -12.90 -20.33 -25.91
N THR A 140 -12.68 -21.35 -25.08
CA THR A 140 -13.63 -22.45 -24.85
C THR A 140 -14.92 -21.93 -24.21
N ALA A 141 -14.82 -21.07 -23.19
CA ALA A 141 -15.97 -20.45 -22.53
C ALA A 141 -16.76 -19.49 -23.44
N ARG A 142 -16.11 -18.93 -24.47
CA ARG A 142 -16.76 -18.08 -25.49
C ARG A 142 -17.28 -18.87 -26.70
N GLY A 143 -17.10 -20.19 -26.73
CA GLY A 143 -17.52 -21.04 -27.85
C GLY A 143 -16.82 -20.72 -29.17
N ILE A 144 -15.66 -20.07 -29.12
CA ILE A 144 -14.86 -19.73 -30.29
C ILE A 144 -13.89 -20.89 -30.47
N SER A 145 -14.31 -21.87 -31.27
CA SER A 145 -13.48 -23.03 -31.64
C SER A 145 -12.77 -22.82 -32.97
#